data_AF-A0A6C0JR70-F1
#
_entry.id   AF-A0A6C0JR70-F1
#
_cell.length_a   1.000
_cell.length_b   1.000
_cell.length_c   1.000
_cell.angle_alpha   90.00
_cell.angle_beta   90.00
_cell.angle_gamma   90.00
#
_symmetry.space_group_name_H-M   'P 1'
#
loop_
_entity.id
_entity.type
_entity.pdbx_description
1 polymer ?
#
loop_
_entity_poly.entity_id
_entity_poly.type
_entity_poly.pdbx_seq_one_letter_code
_entity_poly.pdbx_strand_id
1 'polypeptide(L)'
;MEILENVCRAEQLVNEEPTMTVIELDSKDNNIEDVIEKMKTYENVYYGQSYLKKAIEWNSLEMVKLIFKQKTDVNHKYTDEEYCLNDMYPTPLFLSIRGDKDIEIVKLLIKNGANLKDKDSKGNSVLYTSLMYEKRIDIIKLFVDLGLVEEDPNAFQNINNIRLSYEIIKLLIDNGAALNTDKIYGSVLSDSIMSINECHHTRDEKFKIIKLLVENGADVNFISKDGFSILQEVAKYIPKDEQKKYCELLIKHGANVHYKRKITTQPFLYVNMFLKNEETTRNLIKYLEINDFEINFKGDRDTKESVIDSFTKYGSEDAFEYIKVQAC
;
A
#
# COMPACT_ATOMS: atom_id res chain seq x y z
N MET A 1 -14.85 3.61 -62.72
CA MET A 1 -13.84 2.55 -62.53
C MET A 1 -12.62 3.09 -61.78
N GLU A 2 -12.10 4.27 -62.17
CA GLU A 2 -10.95 4.92 -61.53
C GLU A 2 -11.14 5.29 -60.03
N ILE A 3 -12.36 5.63 -59.60
CA ILE A 3 -12.66 5.91 -58.17
C ILE A 3 -12.69 4.64 -57.33
N LEU A 4 -13.15 3.51 -57.90
CA LEU A 4 -13.18 2.21 -57.20
C LEU A 4 -11.77 1.60 -57.11
N GLU A 5 -10.92 1.78 -58.13
CA GLU A 5 -9.51 1.38 -58.07
C GLU A 5 -8.72 2.16 -57.01
N ASN A 6 -8.99 3.46 -56.83
CA ASN A 6 -8.31 4.25 -55.80
C ASN A 6 -8.79 3.93 -54.37
N VAL A 7 -10.04 3.52 -54.18
CA VAL A 7 -10.54 3.05 -52.87
C VAL A 7 -9.96 1.68 -52.53
N CYS A 8 -9.91 0.74 -53.48
CA CYS A 8 -9.26 -0.56 -53.25
C CYS A 8 -7.74 -0.43 -53.00
N ARG A 9 -7.07 0.54 -53.61
CA ARG A 9 -5.63 0.80 -53.41
C ARG A 9 -5.35 1.46 -52.05
N ALA A 10 -6.26 2.31 -51.57
CA ALA A 10 -6.19 2.86 -50.22
C ALA A 10 -6.49 1.79 -49.14
N GLU A 11 -7.42 0.87 -49.39
CA GLU A 11 -7.69 -0.27 -48.51
C GLU A 11 -6.57 -1.33 -48.53
N GLN A 12 -5.83 -1.47 -49.62
CA GLN A 12 -4.62 -2.30 -49.67
C GLN A 12 -3.44 -1.67 -48.90
N LEU A 13 -3.29 -0.34 -48.91
CA LEU A 13 -2.26 0.35 -48.10
C LEU A 13 -2.59 0.39 -46.59
N VAL A 14 -3.84 0.14 -46.20
CA VAL A 14 -4.25 -0.03 -44.79
C VAL A 14 -4.09 -1.49 -44.32
N ASN A 15 -4.01 -2.46 -45.25
CA ASN A 15 -3.90 -3.89 -44.95
C ASN A 15 -2.52 -4.50 -45.20
N GLU A 16 -1.56 -3.73 -45.71
CA GLU A 16 -0.15 -4.07 -45.56
C GLU A 16 0.27 -3.65 -44.14
N GLU A 17 0.01 -4.52 -43.16
CA GLU A 17 0.79 -4.50 -41.92
C GLU A 17 2.27 -4.40 -42.36
N PRO A 18 2.99 -3.32 -42.04
CA PRO A 18 4.39 -3.24 -42.39
C PRO A 18 5.03 -4.45 -41.73
N THR A 19 5.55 -5.36 -42.55
CA THR A 19 6.16 -6.63 -42.14
C THR A 19 7.00 -6.35 -40.91
N MET A 20 6.46 -6.81 -39.78
CA MET A 20 6.77 -6.37 -38.44
C MET A 20 8.18 -6.87 -38.11
N THR A 21 9.19 -6.14 -38.57
CA THR A 21 10.55 -6.37 -38.11
C THR A 21 10.60 -5.69 -36.74
N VAL A 22 10.14 -6.42 -35.73
CA VAL A 22 10.39 -6.09 -34.33
C VAL A 22 11.90 -5.85 -34.26
N ILE A 23 12.32 -4.59 -34.16
CA ILE A 23 13.70 -4.31 -33.77
C ILE A 23 13.73 -4.74 -32.31
N GLU A 24 14.00 -6.03 -32.09
CA GLU A 24 14.38 -6.58 -30.81
C GLU A 24 15.65 -5.85 -30.42
N LEU A 25 15.48 -4.73 -29.72
CA LEU A 25 16.56 -4.10 -28.98
C LEU A 25 16.90 -5.04 -27.84
N ASP A 26 17.64 -6.10 -28.16
CA ASP A 26 18.05 -7.09 -27.19
C ASP A 26 19.11 -6.46 -26.28
N SER A 27 18.99 -6.73 -24.98
CA SER A 27 19.77 -6.08 -23.91
C SER A 27 21.29 -6.26 -24.03
N LYS A 28 21.74 -7.13 -24.93
CA LYS A 28 23.15 -7.54 -25.08
C LYS A 28 23.91 -6.82 -26.20
N ASP A 29 23.23 -6.16 -27.14
CA ASP A 29 23.88 -5.58 -28.34
C ASP A 29 23.72 -4.05 -28.52
N ASN A 30 23.26 -3.32 -27.51
CA ASN A 30 22.88 -1.91 -27.70
C ASN A 30 24.06 -0.93 -27.64
N ASN A 31 24.65 -0.62 -28.80
CA ASN A 31 25.18 0.71 -29.01
C ASN A 31 23.98 1.69 -29.03
N ILE A 32 23.76 2.41 -27.92
CA ILE A 32 22.73 3.45 -27.79
C ILE A 32 22.81 4.44 -28.96
N GLU A 33 24.00 4.71 -29.50
CA GLU A 33 24.21 5.59 -30.65
C GLU A 33 23.58 5.03 -31.94
N ASP A 34 23.65 3.71 -32.17
CA ASP A 34 23.03 3.07 -33.34
C ASP A 34 21.51 3.13 -33.27
N VAL A 35 20.94 2.96 -32.07
CA VAL A 35 19.49 3.09 -31.84
C VAL A 35 19.05 4.53 -32.06
N ILE A 36 19.82 5.50 -31.55
CA ILE A 36 19.58 6.93 -31.78
C ILE A 36 19.63 7.28 -33.27
N GLU A 37 20.58 6.72 -34.03
CA GLU A 37 20.72 7.01 -35.46
C GLU A 37 19.56 6.41 -36.27
N LYS A 38 19.12 5.19 -35.92
CA LYS A 38 17.90 4.57 -36.47
C LYS A 38 16.65 5.41 -36.13
N MET A 39 16.55 5.97 -34.93
CA MET A 39 15.42 6.84 -34.58
C MET A 39 15.37 8.14 -35.39
N LYS A 40 16.51 8.74 -35.76
CA LYS A 40 16.53 9.95 -36.58
C LYS A 40 16.05 9.72 -38.01
N THR A 41 16.17 8.48 -38.50
CA THR A 41 15.89 8.12 -39.90
C THR A 41 14.43 7.72 -40.13
N TYR A 42 13.73 7.23 -39.10
CA TYR A 42 12.32 6.83 -39.20
C TYR A 42 11.43 7.73 -38.34
N GLU A 43 10.77 8.73 -38.93
CA GLU A 43 9.65 9.45 -38.30
C GLU A 43 8.41 8.55 -38.26
N ASN A 44 8.29 7.69 -37.24
CA ASN A 44 7.10 6.85 -37.11
C ASN A 44 6.60 6.78 -35.65
N VAL A 45 5.42 7.37 -35.43
CA VAL A 45 4.78 7.58 -34.12
C VAL A 45 4.53 6.26 -33.37
N TYR A 46 4.26 5.16 -34.10
CA TYR A 46 3.97 3.84 -33.51
C TYR A 46 5.17 3.25 -32.77
N TYR A 47 6.40 3.52 -33.22
CA TYR A 47 7.60 3.03 -32.55
C TYR A 47 8.00 3.88 -31.34
N GLY A 48 7.57 5.15 -31.28
CA GLY A 48 7.93 6.08 -30.20
C GLY A 48 7.53 5.60 -28.80
N GLN A 49 6.45 4.82 -28.69
CA GLN A 49 5.92 4.29 -27.43
C GLN A 49 6.83 3.19 -26.84
N SER A 50 7.15 2.16 -27.64
CA SER A 50 8.07 1.09 -27.25
C SER A 50 9.48 1.62 -26.98
N TYR A 51 9.90 2.65 -27.72
CA TYR A 51 11.18 3.31 -27.51
C TYR A 51 11.24 4.16 -26.26
N LEU A 52 10.17 4.88 -25.91
CA LEU A 52 10.12 5.67 -24.66
C LEU A 52 10.23 4.75 -23.44
N LYS A 53 9.52 3.60 -23.47
CA LYS A 53 9.64 2.57 -22.43
C LYS A 53 11.09 2.12 -22.26
N LYS A 54 11.74 1.66 -23.33
CA LYS A 54 13.14 1.19 -23.30
C LYS A 54 14.12 2.27 -22.89
N ALA A 55 13.95 3.50 -23.36
CA ALA A 55 14.80 4.63 -22.96
C ALA A 55 14.74 4.90 -21.45
N ILE A 56 13.56 4.79 -20.85
CA ILE A 56 13.37 4.94 -19.40
C ILE A 56 13.93 3.73 -18.65
N GLU A 57 13.72 2.51 -19.14
CA GLU A 57 14.28 1.27 -18.56
C GLU A 57 15.80 1.28 -18.52
N TRP A 58 16.44 1.77 -19.60
CA TRP A 58 17.88 1.96 -19.69
C TRP A 58 18.39 3.22 -19.00
N ASN A 59 17.50 4.02 -18.41
CA ASN A 59 17.85 5.27 -17.74
C ASN A 59 18.61 6.27 -18.64
N SER A 60 18.24 6.33 -19.93
CA SER A 60 18.92 7.14 -20.94
C SER A 60 18.21 8.47 -21.17
N LEU A 61 18.61 9.51 -20.42
CA LEU A 61 18.06 10.86 -20.55
C LEU A 61 18.15 11.42 -21.98
N GLU A 62 19.27 11.16 -22.66
CA GLU A 62 19.48 11.64 -24.04
C GLU A 62 18.52 10.98 -25.04
N MET A 63 18.24 9.69 -24.89
CA MET A 63 17.21 9.03 -25.70
C MET A 63 15.82 9.61 -25.43
N VAL A 64 15.46 9.84 -24.17
CA VAL A 64 14.17 10.45 -23.82
C VAL A 64 14.02 11.85 -24.45
N LYS A 65 15.09 12.68 -24.41
CA LYS A 65 15.10 14.00 -25.07
C LYS A 65 14.91 13.91 -26.57
N LEU A 66 15.52 12.93 -27.23
CA LEU A 66 15.39 12.73 -28.68
C LEU A 66 13.99 12.28 -29.06
N ILE A 67 13.42 11.33 -28.31
CA ILE A 67 12.07 10.81 -28.52
C ILE A 67 11.04 11.94 -28.42
N PHE A 68 11.14 12.82 -27.43
CA PHE A 68 10.21 13.94 -27.31
C PHE A 68 10.28 14.99 -28.42
N LYS A 69 11.33 15.00 -29.26
CA LYS A 69 11.33 15.81 -30.48
C LYS A 69 10.36 15.26 -31.53
N GLN A 70 9.97 13.99 -31.45
CA GLN A 70 9.22 13.27 -32.48
C GLN A 70 7.70 13.20 -32.22
N LYS A 71 7.12 14.13 -31.44
CA LYS A 71 5.67 14.15 -31.05
C LYS A 71 5.18 12.82 -30.43
N THR A 72 5.98 12.22 -29.55
CA THR A 72 5.57 11.02 -28.80
C THR A 72 4.53 11.36 -27.73
N ASP A 73 3.52 10.49 -27.58
CA ASP A 73 2.56 10.57 -26.47
C ASP A 73 3.23 10.19 -25.14
N VAL A 74 3.38 11.19 -24.27
CA VAL A 74 3.98 11.04 -22.93
C VAL A 74 3.10 10.24 -21.96
N ASN A 75 1.80 10.12 -22.25
CA ASN A 75 0.80 9.47 -21.41
C ASN A 75 0.39 8.09 -21.94
N HIS A 76 1.10 7.58 -22.94
CA HIS A 76 0.80 6.28 -23.51
C HIS A 76 0.76 5.21 -22.42
N LYS A 77 -0.28 4.37 -22.45
CA LYS A 77 -0.41 3.25 -21.54
C LYS A 77 0.23 2.00 -22.13
N TYR A 78 1.20 1.41 -21.44
CA TYR A 78 1.80 0.16 -21.87
C TYR A 78 0.76 -0.97 -21.79
N THR A 79 0.38 -1.55 -22.94
CA THR A 79 -0.67 -2.58 -23.07
C THR A 79 -0.14 -3.95 -23.50
N ASP A 80 1.17 -4.14 -23.65
CA ASP A 80 1.73 -5.35 -24.26
C ASP A 80 1.34 -6.64 -23.52
N GLU A 81 0.55 -7.47 -24.20
CA GLU A 81 -0.08 -8.71 -23.71
C GLU A 81 0.91 -9.79 -23.25
N GLU A 82 2.16 -9.75 -23.69
CA GLU A 82 3.18 -10.74 -23.35
C GLU A 82 3.70 -10.62 -21.90
N TYR A 83 3.44 -9.48 -21.24
CA TYR A 83 3.81 -9.22 -19.84
C TYR A 83 2.59 -8.84 -18.97
N CYS A 84 1.37 -8.96 -19.52
CA CYS A 84 0.09 -8.44 -19.01
C CYS A 84 -0.46 -9.05 -17.71
N LEU A 85 0.31 -9.79 -16.92
CA LEU A 85 -0.19 -10.32 -15.65
C LEU A 85 0.24 -9.50 -14.43
N ASN A 86 1.20 -8.56 -14.53
CA ASN A 86 1.77 -7.89 -13.35
C ASN A 86 2.21 -6.43 -13.51
N ASP A 87 1.96 -5.75 -14.64
CA ASP A 87 2.47 -4.39 -14.83
C ASP A 87 1.74 -3.37 -13.94
N MET A 88 2.35 -3.12 -12.79
CA MET A 88 2.00 -2.10 -11.79
C MET A 88 2.34 -0.68 -12.28
N TYR A 89 2.72 -0.45 -13.54
CA TYR A 89 3.27 0.84 -13.99
C TYR A 89 2.79 1.18 -15.39
N PRO A 90 1.54 1.65 -15.54
CA PRO A 90 0.90 1.75 -16.84
C PRO A 90 1.47 2.86 -17.71
N THR A 91 2.15 3.88 -17.15
CA THR A 91 2.63 5.04 -17.93
C THR A 91 4.14 5.26 -17.80
N PRO A 92 4.76 5.98 -18.75
CA PRO A 92 6.17 6.40 -18.67
C PRO A 92 6.53 7.03 -17.32
N LEU A 93 5.63 7.85 -16.76
CA LEU A 93 5.84 8.50 -15.47
C LEU A 93 5.97 7.48 -14.33
N PHE A 94 5.06 6.51 -14.22
CA PHE A 94 5.15 5.45 -13.21
C PHE A 94 6.43 4.62 -13.33
N LEU A 95 6.86 4.31 -14.56
CA LEU A 95 8.09 3.55 -14.83
C LEU A 95 9.35 4.32 -14.41
N SER A 96 9.35 5.64 -14.60
CA SER A 96 10.48 6.53 -14.28
C SER A 96 10.77 6.66 -12.79
N ILE A 97 9.78 6.42 -11.92
CA ILE A 97 9.91 6.51 -10.46
C ILE A 97 10.73 5.33 -9.89
N ARG A 98 10.77 4.19 -10.60
CA ARG A 98 11.35 2.94 -10.08
C ARG A 98 12.87 2.94 -10.10
N GLY A 99 13.47 2.42 -9.03
CA GLY A 99 14.91 2.20 -8.95
C GLY A 99 15.70 3.52 -8.92
N ASP A 100 16.94 3.48 -9.38
CA ASP A 100 17.88 4.61 -9.34
C ASP A 100 17.92 5.42 -10.66
N LYS A 101 16.74 5.63 -11.26
CA LYS A 101 16.63 6.37 -12.52
C LYS A 101 16.88 7.87 -12.32
N ASP A 102 17.46 8.53 -13.31
CA ASP A 102 17.71 9.97 -13.29
C ASP A 102 16.40 10.76 -13.12
N ILE A 103 16.35 11.62 -12.10
CA ILE A 103 15.22 12.50 -11.84
C ILE A 103 14.93 13.45 -13.01
N GLU A 104 15.92 13.79 -13.83
CA GLU A 104 15.71 14.61 -15.01
C GLU A 104 14.77 13.94 -16.02
N ILE A 105 14.70 12.60 -16.04
CA ILE A 105 13.68 11.88 -16.83
C ILE A 105 12.29 12.21 -16.28
N VAL A 106 12.08 12.11 -14.97
CA VAL A 106 10.79 12.44 -14.32
C VAL A 106 10.38 13.88 -14.65
N LYS A 107 11.29 14.84 -14.46
CA LYS A 107 11.04 16.27 -14.76
C LYS A 107 10.72 16.48 -16.24
N LEU A 108 11.41 15.78 -17.14
CA LEU A 108 11.18 15.90 -18.57
C LEU A 108 9.82 15.32 -18.97
N LEU A 109 9.40 14.18 -18.39
CA LEU A 109 8.06 13.62 -18.60
C LEU A 109 6.98 14.62 -18.14
N ILE A 110 7.12 15.18 -16.93
CA ILE A 110 6.19 16.19 -16.39
C ILE A 110 6.13 17.42 -17.30
N LYS A 111 7.29 17.95 -17.72
CA LYS A 111 7.39 19.09 -18.63
C LYS A 111 6.69 18.86 -19.98
N ASN A 112 6.67 17.61 -20.44
CA ASN A 112 5.98 17.22 -21.68
C ASN A 112 4.51 16.85 -21.48
N GLY A 113 3.95 17.05 -20.28
CA GLY A 113 2.52 16.87 -20.01
C GLY A 113 2.13 15.51 -19.45
N ALA A 114 3.05 14.81 -18.76
CA ALA A 114 2.71 13.59 -18.04
C ALA A 114 1.56 13.83 -17.04
N ASN A 115 0.54 12.97 -17.06
CA ASN A 115 -0.63 13.09 -16.21
C ASN A 115 -0.34 12.58 -14.80
N LEU A 116 -0.29 13.51 -13.83
CA LEU A 116 -0.06 13.20 -12.42
C LEU A 116 -1.26 12.54 -11.73
N LYS A 117 -2.46 12.62 -12.34
CA LYS A 117 -3.71 12.05 -11.80
C LYS A 117 -3.92 10.59 -12.17
N ASP A 118 -3.11 10.05 -13.08
CA ASP A 118 -3.17 8.64 -13.41
C ASP A 118 -2.88 7.78 -12.17
N LYS A 119 -3.54 6.63 -12.12
CA LYS A 119 -3.32 5.61 -11.10
C LYS A 119 -2.67 4.40 -11.73
N ASP A 120 -1.85 3.70 -10.95
CA ASP A 120 -1.33 2.41 -11.37
C ASP A 120 -2.42 1.32 -11.44
N SER A 121 -2.07 0.11 -11.87
CA SER A 121 -3.02 -1.01 -11.95
C SER A 121 -3.55 -1.49 -10.59
N LYS A 122 -2.97 -1.02 -9.47
CA LYS A 122 -3.45 -1.24 -8.10
C LYS A 122 -4.23 -0.04 -7.56
N GLY A 123 -4.44 1.01 -8.36
CA GLY A 123 -5.14 2.23 -7.95
C GLY A 123 -4.27 3.25 -7.21
N ASN A 124 -2.95 3.08 -7.18
CA ASN A 124 -2.04 3.97 -6.46
C ASN A 124 -1.66 5.20 -7.28
N SER A 125 -1.50 6.35 -6.64
CA SER A 125 -0.94 7.56 -7.26
C SER A 125 0.56 7.46 -7.50
N VAL A 126 1.08 8.36 -8.34
CA VAL A 126 2.53 8.56 -8.49
C VAL A 126 3.21 8.96 -7.17
N LEU A 127 2.51 9.70 -6.30
CA LEU A 127 2.99 10.02 -4.95
C LEU A 127 3.14 8.74 -4.12
N TYR A 128 2.10 7.91 -4.03
CA TYR A 128 2.17 6.62 -3.33
C TYR A 128 3.32 5.76 -3.88
N THR A 129 3.42 5.61 -5.20
CA THR A 129 4.48 4.81 -5.82
C THR A 129 5.87 5.35 -5.47
N SER A 130 6.06 6.67 -5.41
CA SER A 130 7.34 7.26 -5.00
C SER A 130 7.73 6.93 -3.55
N LEU A 131 6.75 6.82 -2.64
CA LEU A 131 7.00 6.45 -1.24
C LEU A 131 7.46 4.99 -1.09
N MET A 132 7.06 4.10 -2.02
CA MET A 132 7.59 2.73 -2.08
C MET A 132 9.08 2.67 -2.47
N TYR A 133 9.60 3.76 -3.04
CA TYR A 133 11.01 3.96 -3.39
C TYR A 133 11.64 5.04 -2.49
N GLU A 134 11.47 4.91 -1.17
CA GLU A 134 11.81 5.90 -0.12
C GLU A 134 13.22 6.54 -0.18
N LYS A 135 14.18 5.91 -0.87
CA LYS A 135 15.52 6.48 -1.12
C LYS A 135 15.50 7.64 -2.14
N ARG A 136 14.45 7.75 -2.93
CA ARG A 136 14.23 8.78 -3.97
C ARG A 136 13.56 10.02 -3.39
N ILE A 137 14.20 10.60 -2.37
CA ILE A 137 13.71 11.79 -1.64
C ILE A 137 13.48 12.97 -2.61
N ASP A 138 14.32 13.07 -3.64
CA ASP A 138 14.25 14.06 -4.70
C ASP A 138 12.93 14.00 -5.49
N ILE A 139 12.48 12.79 -5.87
CA ILE A 139 11.19 12.58 -6.53
C ILE A 139 10.03 12.86 -5.58
N ILE A 140 10.13 12.41 -4.33
CA ILE A 140 9.07 12.62 -3.32
C ILE A 140 8.88 14.12 -3.10
N LYS A 141 9.96 14.88 -2.90
CA LYS A 141 9.91 16.35 -2.78
C LYS A 141 9.29 17.00 -4.00
N LEU A 142 9.71 16.62 -5.21
CA LEU A 142 9.13 17.13 -6.44
C LEU A 142 7.60 16.93 -6.49
N PHE A 143 7.11 15.75 -6.13
CA PHE A 143 5.67 15.47 -6.14
C PHE A 143 4.90 16.17 -5.02
N VAL A 144 5.50 16.33 -3.84
CA VAL A 144 4.91 17.13 -2.76
C VAL A 144 4.84 18.61 -3.16
N ASP A 145 5.90 19.17 -3.73
CA ASP A 145 5.96 20.56 -4.21
C ASP A 145 4.94 20.84 -5.34
N LEU A 146 4.52 19.79 -6.06
CA LEU A 146 3.43 19.83 -7.05
C LEU A 146 2.03 19.68 -6.44
N GLY A 147 1.90 19.63 -5.11
CA GLY A 147 0.63 19.58 -4.40
C GLY A 147 -0.04 18.21 -4.39
N LEU A 148 0.66 17.13 -4.73
CA LEU A 148 0.03 15.81 -4.88
C LEU A 148 -0.44 15.17 -3.56
N VAL A 149 -0.05 15.73 -2.41
CA VAL A 149 -0.55 15.27 -1.11
C VAL A 149 -2.04 15.59 -0.95
N GLU A 150 -2.50 16.75 -1.42
CA GLU A 150 -3.91 17.14 -1.32
C GLU A 150 -4.83 16.32 -2.24
N GLU A 151 -4.31 15.89 -3.39
CA GLU A 151 -5.04 15.08 -4.38
C GLU A 151 -5.14 13.60 -3.96
N ASP A 152 -4.24 13.13 -3.10
CA ASP A 152 -4.24 11.77 -2.55
C ASP A 152 -3.79 11.77 -1.07
N PRO A 153 -4.62 12.33 -0.16
CA PRO A 153 -4.24 12.51 1.25
C PRO A 153 -4.02 11.17 1.97
N ASN A 154 -4.52 10.06 1.41
CA ASN A 154 -4.39 8.72 1.95
C ASN A 154 -3.16 7.97 1.42
N ALA A 155 -2.38 8.54 0.50
CA ALA A 155 -1.15 7.94 0.00
C ALA A 155 -0.17 7.57 1.14
N PHE A 156 -0.16 8.35 2.22
CA PHE A 156 0.68 8.12 3.39
C PHE A 156 0.20 6.97 4.30
N GLN A 157 -1.10 6.63 4.28
CA GLN A 157 -1.67 5.58 5.13
C GLN A 157 -1.49 4.19 4.57
N ASN A 158 -1.50 4.06 3.24
CA ASN A 158 -1.45 2.75 2.59
C ASN A 158 -0.02 2.16 2.51
N ILE A 159 0.98 2.84 3.08
CA ILE A 159 2.37 2.39 3.12
C ILE A 159 2.76 2.00 4.54
N ASN A 160 3.80 1.17 4.66
CA ASN A 160 4.49 0.94 5.93
C ASN A 160 5.30 2.19 6.30
N ASN A 161 4.59 3.20 6.80
CA ASN A 161 5.05 4.57 6.94
C ASN A 161 6.24 4.71 7.92
N ILE A 162 6.38 3.81 8.89
CA ILE A 162 7.53 3.79 9.83
C ILE A 162 8.85 3.40 9.14
N ARG A 163 8.84 2.95 7.89
CA ARG A 163 10.06 2.73 7.09
C ARG A 163 10.62 4.02 6.48
N LEU A 164 9.76 4.99 6.21
CA LEU A 164 10.16 6.29 5.68
C LEU A 164 11.06 7.03 6.67
N SER A 165 11.91 7.91 6.14
CA SER A 165 12.72 8.80 6.98
C SER A 165 11.82 9.81 7.70
N TYR A 166 12.28 10.28 8.87
CA TYR A 166 11.62 11.35 9.61
C TYR A 166 11.36 12.59 8.73
N GLU A 167 12.30 12.93 7.84
CA GLU A 167 12.18 14.06 6.93
C GLU A 167 11.01 13.90 5.94
N ILE A 168 10.86 12.72 5.33
CA ILE A 168 9.74 12.46 4.42
C ILE A 168 8.42 12.51 5.18
N ILE A 169 8.34 11.87 6.35
CA ILE A 169 7.09 11.84 7.14
C ILE A 169 6.69 13.26 7.53
N LYS A 170 7.64 14.06 8.00
CA LYS A 170 7.41 15.46 8.35
C LYS A 170 6.95 16.27 7.13
N LEU A 171 7.60 16.09 5.98
CA LEU A 171 7.23 16.76 4.73
C LEU A 171 5.78 16.45 4.32
N LEU A 172 5.36 15.17 4.40
CA LEU A 172 4.00 14.77 4.06
C LEU A 172 2.96 15.36 5.02
N ILE A 173 3.23 15.32 6.34
CA ILE A 173 2.34 15.90 7.37
C ILE A 173 2.21 17.41 7.19
N ASP A 174 3.34 18.11 7.02
CA ASP A 174 3.37 19.57 6.83
C ASP A 174 2.61 19.99 5.54
N ASN A 175 2.35 19.06 4.61
CA ASN A 175 1.57 19.27 3.38
C ASN A 175 0.18 18.59 3.41
N GLY A 176 -0.35 18.25 4.60
CA GLY A 176 -1.75 17.83 4.75
C GLY A 176 -2.03 16.34 4.55
N ALA A 177 -1.03 15.48 4.62
CA ALA A 177 -1.25 14.03 4.60
C ALA A 177 -2.18 13.62 5.75
N ALA A 178 -3.20 12.81 5.43
CA ALA A 178 -4.16 12.38 6.43
C ALA A 178 -3.53 11.34 7.37
N LEU A 179 -3.64 11.59 8.68
CA LEU A 179 -3.18 10.68 9.73
C LEU A 179 -4.27 9.71 10.21
N ASN A 180 -5.53 10.06 9.95
CA ASN A 180 -6.71 9.36 10.40
C ASN A 180 -7.70 9.22 9.23
N THR A 181 -8.26 8.02 9.04
CA THR A 181 -9.35 7.77 8.10
C THR A 181 -10.46 6.95 8.74
N ASP A 182 -11.50 6.70 7.96
CA ASP A 182 -12.54 5.76 8.32
C ASP A 182 -11.97 4.33 8.49
N LYS A 183 -12.73 3.50 9.22
CA LYS A 183 -12.28 2.20 9.76
C LYS A 183 -11.73 1.20 8.72
N ILE A 184 -11.89 1.46 7.42
CA ILE A 184 -11.50 0.56 6.34
C ILE A 184 -9.98 0.61 6.09
N TYR A 185 -9.40 1.82 6.13
CA TYR A 185 -8.02 2.08 5.68
C TYR A 185 -6.97 2.12 6.80
N GLY A 186 -7.38 1.97 8.06
CA GLY A 186 -6.44 1.82 9.19
C GLY A 186 -6.08 3.15 9.86
N SER A 187 -5.03 3.13 10.69
CA SER A 187 -4.52 4.31 11.39
C SER A 187 -3.02 4.33 11.20
N VAL A 188 -2.49 5.46 10.71
CA VAL A 188 -1.03 5.64 10.50
C VAL A 188 -0.27 5.31 11.78
N LEU A 189 -0.80 5.72 12.93
CA LEU A 189 -0.19 5.46 14.24
C LEU A 189 -0.21 3.97 14.59
N SER A 190 -1.34 3.29 14.38
CA SER A 190 -1.48 1.84 14.62
C SER A 190 -0.53 1.04 13.72
N ASP A 191 -0.53 1.34 12.42
CA ASP A 191 0.33 0.67 11.44
C ASP A 191 1.81 0.91 11.76
N SER A 192 2.18 2.13 12.17
CA SER A 192 3.55 2.44 12.61
C SER A 192 4.00 1.61 13.82
N ILE A 193 3.10 1.39 14.78
CA ILE A 193 3.40 0.63 16.00
C ILE A 193 3.48 -0.86 15.69
N MET A 194 2.57 -1.39 14.86
CA MET A 194 2.55 -2.79 14.44
C MET A 194 3.82 -3.16 13.66
N SER A 195 4.27 -2.30 12.76
CA SER A 195 5.45 -2.51 11.92
C SER A 195 6.75 -1.92 12.51
N ILE A 196 6.76 -1.49 13.77
CA ILE A 196 7.90 -0.79 14.39
C ILE A 196 9.19 -1.63 14.41
N ASN A 197 9.07 -2.96 14.35
CA ASN A 197 10.20 -3.89 14.32
C ASN A 197 10.66 -4.25 12.89
N GLU A 198 9.94 -3.79 11.87
CA GLU A 198 10.21 -4.08 10.46
C GLU A 198 11.08 -3.01 9.77
N CYS A 199 11.39 -1.91 10.46
CA CYS A 199 12.27 -0.85 9.94
C CYS A 199 13.64 -0.83 10.63
N HIS A 200 14.63 -0.31 9.89
CA HIS A 200 16.04 -0.24 10.30
C HIS A 200 16.38 0.99 11.16
N HIS A 201 15.38 1.80 11.52
CA HIS A 201 15.57 2.97 12.37
C HIS A 201 16.04 2.57 13.77
N THR A 202 16.82 3.45 14.39
CA THR A 202 17.19 3.34 15.80
C THR A 202 15.95 3.49 16.71
N ARG A 203 16.09 3.05 17.96
CA ARG A 203 15.05 3.20 19.00
C ARG A 203 14.57 4.65 19.18
N ASP A 204 15.48 5.61 19.04
CA ASP A 204 15.18 7.03 19.20
C ASP A 204 14.49 7.61 17.96
N GLU A 205 14.90 7.20 16.75
CA GLU A 205 14.23 7.59 15.51
C GLU A 205 12.80 7.07 15.46
N LYS A 206 12.58 5.80 15.83
CA LYS A 206 11.24 5.20 15.97
C LYS A 206 10.36 6.03 16.91
N PHE A 207 10.89 6.37 18.09
CA PHE A 207 10.15 7.19 19.05
C PHE A 207 9.87 8.61 18.51
N LYS A 208 10.84 9.24 17.83
CA LYS A 208 10.65 10.55 17.19
C LYS A 208 9.55 10.53 16.12
N ILE A 209 9.47 9.47 15.32
CA ILE A 209 8.42 9.32 14.31
C ILE A 209 7.05 9.18 14.99
N ILE A 210 6.91 8.28 15.97
CA ILE A 210 5.64 8.12 16.70
C ILE A 210 5.24 9.42 17.40
N LYS A 211 6.20 10.11 18.02
CA LYS A 211 5.98 11.42 18.64
C LYS A 211 5.46 12.45 17.63
N LEU A 212 6.08 12.53 16.45
CA LEU A 212 5.64 13.43 15.38
C LEU A 212 4.20 13.15 14.96
N LEU A 213 3.82 11.88 14.78
CA LEU A 213 2.45 11.49 14.42
C LEU A 213 1.44 11.89 15.49
N VAL A 214 1.73 11.59 16.76
CA VAL A 214 0.85 11.89 17.89
C VAL A 214 0.70 13.41 18.08
N GLU A 215 1.79 14.17 18.01
CA GLU A 215 1.76 15.63 18.15
C GLU A 215 1.03 16.34 17.00
N ASN A 216 0.89 15.68 15.84
CA ASN A 216 0.12 16.18 14.69
C ASN A 216 -1.29 15.59 14.60
N GLY A 217 -1.79 14.96 15.68
CA GLY A 217 -3.20 14.59 15.80
C GLY A 217 -3.57 13.20 15.27
N ALA A 218 -2.61 12.28 15.15
CA ALA A 218 -2.95 10.87 14.94
C ALA A 218 -3.80 10.32 16.11
N ASP A 219 -4.82 9.52 15.79
CA ASP A 219 -5.81 9.03 16.75
C ASP A 219 -5.21 8.00 17.73
N VAL A 220 -4.89 8.48 18.93
CA VAL A 220 -4.36 7.67 20.03
C VAL A 220 -5.38 6.70 20.64
N ASN A 221 -6.66 6.82 20.27
CA ASN A 221 -7.75 5.96 20.70
C ASN A 221 -8.27 5.03 19.60
N PHE A 222 -7.56 4.98 18.46
CA PHE A 222 -7.89 4.04 17.39
C PHE A 222 -7.90 2.60 17.93
N ILE A 223 -8.88 1.84 17.45
CA ILE A 223 -9.03 0.42 17.74
C ILE A 223 -8.74 -0.35 16.46
N SER A 224 -7.70 -1.19 16.48
CA SER A 224 -7.31 -1.96 15.31
C SER A 224 -8.32 -3.03 14.94
N LYS A 225 -8.14 -3.63 13.76
CA LYS A 225 -9.02 -4.69 13.24
C LYS A 225 -9.09 -5.90 14.18
N ASP A 226 -8.03 -6.13 14.95
CA ASP A 226 -7.97 -7.17 15.99
C ASP A 226 -8.69 -6.76 17.30
N GLY A 227 -9.13 -5.50 17.43
CA GLY A 227 -9.81 -4.97 18.59
C GLY A 227 -8.88 -4.43 19.68
N PHE A 228 -7.58 -4.25 19.41
CA PHE A 228 -6.64 -3.66 20.36
C PHE A 228 -6.69 -2.13 20.32
N SER A 229 -6.55 -1.48 21.48
CA SER A 229 -6.23 -0.04 21.51
C SER A 229 -4.76 0.19 21.22
N ILE A 230 -4.41 1.41 20.81
CA ILE A 230 -3.01 1.82 20.61
C ILE A 230 -2.12 1.52 21.84
N LEU A 231 -2.62 1.75 23.07
CA LEU A 231 -1.87 1.40 24.28
C LEU A 231 -1.59 -0.11 24.42
N GLN A 232 -2.54 -0.95 24.01
CA GLN A 232 -2.35 -2.40 24.00
C GLN A 232 -1.41 -2.86 22.88
N GLU A 233 -1.41 -2.17 21.73
CA GLU A 233 -0.44 -2.41 20.66
C GLU A 233 0.98 -2.05 21.09
N VAL A 234 1.17 -0.94 21.82
CA VAL A 234 2.46 -0.63 22.46
C VAL A 234 2.92 -1.77 23.36
N ALA A 235 2.03 -2.30 24.20
CA ALA A 235 2.37 -3.43 25.08
C ALA A 235 2.74 -4.71 24.31
N LYS A 236 2.18 -4.90 23.11
CA LYS A 236 2.38 -6.08 22.25
C LYS A 236 3.63 -5.99 21.38
N TYR A 237 3.89 -4.85 20.76
CA TYR A 237 4.91 -4.70 19.70
C TYR A 237 6.18 -3.98 20.16
N ILE A 238 6.10 -3.12 21.19
CA ILE A 238 7.25 -2.34 21.67
C ILE A 238 7.96 -3.10 22.80
N PRO A 239 9.30 -3.16 22.82
CA PRO A 239 10.06 -3.77 23.91
C PRO A 239 9.73 -3.20 25.29
N LYS A 240 9.65 -4.05 26.31
CA LYS A 240 9.23 -3.66 27.68
C LYS A 240 10.04 -2.51 28.28
N ASP A 241 11.34 -2.44 28.00
CA ASP A 241 12.24 -1.39 28.45
C ASP A 241 11.95 -0.02 27.79
N GLU A 242 11.19 0.00 26.70
CA GLU A 242 10.82 1.21 25.96
C GLU A 242 9.34 1.60 26.12
N GLN A 243 8.45 0.67 26.46
CA GLN A 243 7.00 0.90 26.52
C GLN A 243 6.63 2.15 27.34
N LYS A 244 7.34 2.41 28.45
CA LYS A 244 7.06 3.55 29.33
C LYS A 244 7.00 4.88 28.59
N LYS A 245 8.01 5.22 27.77
CA LYS A 245 8.05 6.51 27.05
C LYS A 245 6.93 6.65 26.01
N TYR A 246 6.55 5.54 25.35
CA TYR A 246 5.44 5.53 24.38
C TYR A 246 4.10 5.69 25.09
N CYS A 247 3.87 4.94 26.18
CA CYS A 247 2.66 5.06 26.98
C CYS A 247 2.49 6.47 27.57
N GLU A 248 3.55 7.06 28.13
CA GLU A 248 3.53 8.43 28.66
C GLU A 248 3.15 9.46 27.58
N LEU A 249 3.73 9.34 26.38
CA LEU A 249 3.39 10.18 25.23
C LEU A 249 1.90 10.06 24.87
N LEU A 250 1.39 8.83 24.73
CA LEU A 250 0.01 8.57 24.32
C LEU A 250 -1.00 9.02 25.37
N ILE A 251 -0.75 8.73 26.65
CA ILE A 251 -1.59 9.16 27.77
C ILE A 251 -1.65 10.68 27.86
N LYS A 252 -0.51 11.36 27.69
CA LYS A 252 -0.45 12.82 27.64
C LYS A 252 -1.33 13.41 26.55
N HIS A 253 -1.52 12.68 25.44
CA HIS A 253 -2.38 13.08 24.32
C HIS A 253 -3.79 12.45 24.37
N GLY A 254 -4.21 11.93 25.53
CA GLY A 254 -5.60 11.52 25.76
C GLY A 254 -5.92 10.06 25.42
N ALA A 255 -4.93 9.17 25.36
CA ALA A 255 -5.19 7.74 25.20
C ALA A 255 -5.99 7.16 26.37
N ASN A 256 -7.03 6.40 26.06
CA ASN A 256 -7.93 5.77 27.02
C ASN A 256 -7.26 4.55 27.67
N VAL A 257 -6.75 4.73 28.89
CA VAL A 257 -6.12 3.68 29.70
C VAL A 257 -7.11 2.62 30.21
N HIS A 258 -8.42 2.88 30.13
CA HIS A 258 -9.47 1.98 30.60
C HIS A 258 -10.18 1.23 29.46
N TYR A 259 -9.70 1.35 28.22
CA TYR A 259 -10.28 0.59 27.11
C TYR A 259 -10.18 -0.91 27.38
N LYS A 260 -11.35 -1.56 27.41
CA LYS A 260 -11.49 -3.01 27.50
C LYS A 260 -11.84 -3.55 26.12
N ARG A 261 -11.00 -4.45 25.61
CA ARG A 261 -11.23 -5.11 24.32
C ARG A 261 -12.46 -5.99 24.43
N LYS A 262 -13.47 -5.75 23.59
CA LYS A 262 -14.52 -6.75 23.33
C LYS A 262 -13.90 -7.84 22.46
N ILE A 263 -13.55 -8.97 23.03
CA ILE A 263 -13.05 -10.11 22.24
C ILE A 263 -14.25 -10.68 21.49
N THR A 264 -14.44 -10.37 20.21
CA THR A 264 -15.67 -10.77 19.52
C THR A 264 -15.62 -12.14 18.85
N THR A 265 -14.47 -12.79 18.64
CA THR A 265 -14.45 -13.96 17.72
C THR A 265 -13.36 -15.05 17.91
N GLN A 266 -12.58 -15.12 19.00
CA GLN A 266 -11.45 -16.09 19.06
C GLN A 266 -11.24 -16.96 20.31
N PRO A 267 -12.01 -16.86 21.41
CA PRO A 267 -11.97 -17.91 22.44
C PRO A 267 -12.71 -19.18 21.98
N PHE A 268 -13.80 -19.04 21.22
CA PHE A 268 -14.77 -20.11 20.97
C PHE A 268 -14.32 -21.22 20.01
N LEU A 269 -13.49 -20.89 19.00
CA LEU A 269 -12.92 -21.93 18.12
C LEU A 269 -11.89 -22.79 18.88
N TYR A 270 -11.20 -22.21 19.87
CA TYR A 270 -10.27 -22.93 20.75
C TYR A 270 -10.99 -23.76 21.81
N VAL A 271 -12.17 -23.35 22.30
CA VAL A 271 -12.98 -24.14 23.24
C VAL A 271 -13.20 -25.55 22.67
N ASN A 272 -13.57 -25.68 21.39
CA ASN A 272 -13.81 -26.98 20.73
C ASN A 272 -12.60 -27.94 20.77
N MET A 273 -11.38 -27.44 20.91
CA MET A 273 -10.16 -28.26 20.99
C MET A 273 -9.86 -28.76 22.42
N PHE A 274 -10.47 -28.18 23.46
CA PHE A 274 -10.12 -28.44 24.87
C PHE A 274 -11.24 -29.04 25.74
N LEU A 275 -12.41 -29.35 25.18
CA LEU A 275 -13.61 -29.85 25.87
C LEU A 275 -13.49 -31.22 26.60
N LYS A 276 -12.28 -31.77 26.76
CA LYS A 276 -12.04 -33.00 27.54
C LYS A 276 -11.29 -32.78 28.85
N ASN A 277 -10.77 -31.58 29.11
CA ASN A 277 -10.06 -31.28 30.36
C ASN A 277 -10.82 -30.21 31.18
N GLU A 278 -11.26 -30.62 32.35
CA GLU A 278 -12.07 -29.83 33.29
C GLU A 278 -11.32 -28.60 33.84
N GLU A 279 -10.04 -28.75 34.17
CA GLU A 279 -9.22 -27.67 34.74
C GLU A 279 -8.98 -26.56 33.72
N THR A 280 -8.67 -26.95 32.48
CA THR A 280 -8.50 -26.01 31.36
C THR A 280 -9.79 -25.25 31.07
N THR A 281 -10.94 -25.94 31.16
CA THR A 281 -12.27 -25.33 30.95
C THR A 281 -12.59 -24.32 32.06
N ARG A 282 -12.36 -24.66 33.34
CA ARG A 282 -12.57 -23.73 34.47
C ARG A 282 -11.66 -22.51 34.41
N ASN A 283 -10.39 -22.68 34.05
CA ASN A 283 -9.44 -21.58 33.90
C ASN A 283 -9.83 -20.64 32.75
N LEU A 284 -10.36 -21.19 31.66
CA LEU A 284 -10.85 -20.40 30.53
C LEU A 284 -12.11 -19.61 30.90
N ILE A 285 -13.05 -20.17 31.66
CA ILE A 285 -14.25 -19.45 32.12
C ILE A 285 -13.87 -18.28 33.03
N LYS A 286 -12.96 -18.48 33.99
CA LYS A 286 -12.43 -17.37 34.81
C LYS A 286 -11.80 -16.28 33.97
N TYR A 287 -11.06 -16.65 32.92
CA TYR A 287 -10.50 -15.69 31.99
C TYR A 287 -11.59 -14.90 31.25
N LEU A 288 -12.68 -15.57 30.83
CA LEU A 288 -13.80 -14.92 30.16
C LEU A 288 -14.59 -13.98 31.09
N GLU A 289 -14.78 -14.34 32.35
CA GLU A 289 -15.42 -13.51 33.39
C GLU A 289 -14.64 -12.22 33.67
N ILE A 290 -13.31 -12.33 33.82
CA ILE A 290 -12.43 -11.15 34.02
C ILE A 290 -12.52 -10.17 32.84
N ASN A 291 -12.90 -10.65 31.66
CA ASN A 291 -13.00 -9.86 30.44
C ASN A 291 -14.44 -9.45 30.07
N ASP A 292 -15.40 -9.52 31.00
CA ASP A 292 -16.81 -9.12 30.81
C ASP A 292 -17.47 -9.76 29.55
N PHE A 293 -17.26 -11.07 29.35
CA PHE A 293 -17.78 -11.78 28.18
C PHE A 293 -19.29 -12.05 28.28
N GLU A 294 -20.06 -11.74 27.23
CA GLU A 294 -21.50 -12.06 27.18
C GLU A 294 -21.72 -13.53 26.76
N ILE A 295 -21.92 -14.40 27.75
CA ILE A 295 -22.04 -15.86 27.57
C ILE A 295 -23.24 -16.24 26.67
N ASN A 296 -24.26 -15.39 26.59
CA ASN A 296 -25.47 -15.66 25.80
C ASN A 296 -25.39 -15.18 24.33
N PHE A 297 -24.23 -14.71 23.87
CA PHE A 297 -24.05 -14.24 22.50
C PHE A 297 -24.19 -15.39 21.48
N LYS A 298 -25.06 -15.21 20.48
CA LYS A 298 -25.18 -16.11 19.33
C LYS A 298 -24.20 -15.64 18.24
N GLY A 299 -23.36 -16.55 17.74
CA GLY A 299 -22.35 -16.24 16.72
C GLY A 299 -22.92 -15.59 15.45
N ASP A 300 -22.04 -15.00 14.63
CA ASP A 300 -22.42 -14.37 13.35
C ASP A 300 -23.00 -15.41 12.35
N ARG A 301 -23.63 -14.90 11.28
CA ARG A 301 -24.59 -15.48 10.33
C ARG A 301 -24.44 -16.97 9.95
N ASP A 302 -23.26 -17.55 10.04
CA ASP A 302 -22.95 -18.91 9.60
C ASP A 302 -23.16 -19.99 10.68
N THR A 303 -23.01 -19.69 11.97
CA THR A 303 -23.15 -20.73 13.02
C THR A 303 -24.46 -20.64 13.79
N LYS A 304 -24.97 -19.43 14.09
CA LYS A 304 -26.21 -19.17 14.88
C LYS A 304 -26.32 -19.85 16.26
N GLU A 305 -25.36 -20.70 16.63
CA GLU A 305 -25.27 -21.38 17.92
C GLU A 305 -24.72 -20.40 18.98
N SER A 306 -25.34 -20.36 20.16
CA SER A 306 -24.82 -19.66 21.34
C SER A 306 -23.75 -20.49 22.05
N VAL A 307 -23.00 -19.86 22.96
CA VAL A 307 -22.04 -20.57 23.84
C VAL A 307 -22.71 -21.71 24.59
N ILE A 308 -23.91 -21.46 25.13
CA ILE A 308 -24.70 -22.49 25.82
C ILE A 308 -25.04 -23.63 24.87
N ASP A 309 -25.45 -23.34 23.63
CA ASP A 309 -25.80 -24.37 22.64
C ASP A 309 -24.59 -25.28 22.33
N SER A 310 -23.40 -24.70 22.15
CA SER A 310 -22.18 -25.48 21.87
C SER A 310 -21.70 -26.29 23.08
N PHE A 311 -21.78 -25.76 24.30
CA PHE A 311 -21.44 -26.52 25.52
C PHE A 311 -22.43 -27.66 25.79
N THR A 312 -23.72 -27.46 25.53
CA THR A 312 -24.74 -28.51 25.63
C THR A 312 -24.45 -29.67 24.66
N LYS A 313 -23.89 -29.34 23.49
CA LYS A 313 -23.67 -30.29 22.39
C LYS A 313 -22.33 -31.03 22.48
N TYR A 314 -21.30 -30.40 23.05
CA TYR A 314 -19.93 -30.91 22.99
C TYR A 314 -19.16 -30.91 24.33
N GLY A 315 -19.70 -30.32 25.40
CA GLY A 315 -19.06 -30.24 26.73
C GLY A 315 -19.39 -31.39 27.68
N SER A 316 -18.72 -31.43 28.85
CA SER A 316 -19.09 -32.35 29.94
C SER A 316 -20.30 -31.82 30.72
N GLU A 317 -21.05 -32.74 31.34
CA GLU A 317 -22.26 -32.44 32.12
C GLU A 317 -21.96 -31.46 33.28
N ASP A 318 -20.82 -31.60 33.94
CA ASP A 318 -20.36 -30.71 35.00
C ASP A 318 -19.99 -29.30 34.50
N ALA A 319 -19.40 -29.19 33.31
CA ALA A 319 -19.07 -27.90 32.70
C ALA A 319 -20.34 -27.15 32.27
N PHE A 320 -21.35 -27.89 31.80
CA PHE A 320 -22.67 -27.36 31.46
C PHE A 320 -23.39 -26.78 32.69
N GLU A 321 -23.45 -27.52 33.80
CA GLU A 321 -24.07 -27.04 35.03
C GLU A 321 -23.33 -25.82 35.63
N TYR A 322 -22.00 -25.78 35.56
CA TYR A 322 -21.23 -24.61 36.01
C TYR A 322 -21.54 -23.34 35.21
N ILE A 323 -21.67 -23.43 33.88
CA ILE A 323 -21.99 -22.28 33.01
C ILE A 323 -23.42 -21.80 33.22
N LYS A 324 -24.37 -22.74 33.39
CA LYS A 324 -25.78 -22.43 33.63
C LYS A 324 -26.01 -21.61 34.91
N VAL A 325 -25.19 -21.85 35.95
CA VAL A 325 -25.19 -21.06 37.19
C VAL A 325 -24.71 -19.63 36.95
N GLN A 326 -23.76 -19.42 36.03
CA GLN A 326 -23.21 -18.09 35.72
C GLN A 326 -24.03 -17.31 34.69
N ALA A 327 -24.92 -17.96 33.94
CA ALA A 327 -25.75 -17.34 32.91
C ALA A 327 -27.08 -16.73 33.43
N CYS A 328 -27.41 -16.91 34.72
CA CYS A 328 -28.58 -16.32 35.40
C CYS A 328 -28.23 -14.99 36.08
#